data_AF-A0A1B8GW00-F1
#
_entry.id   AF-A0A1B8GW00-F1
#
_cell.length_a   1.000
_cell.length_b   1.000
_cell.length_c   1.000
_cell.angle_alpha   90.00
_cell.angle_beta   90.00
_cell.angle_gamma   90.00
#
_symmetry.space_group_name_H-M   'P 1'
#
loop_
_entity.id
_entity.type
_entity.pdbx_description
1 polymer ?
#
loop_
_entity_poly.entity_id
_entity_poly.type
_entity_poly.pdbx_seq_one_letter_code
_entity_poly.pdbx_strand_id
1 'polypeptide(L)'
;MPAKRRAPSGGEPSAPSKPRQSKLAKEHNISGHEENEIKEAFSLFSVPQKGEKEGVIPTQDVKKAMIALGVQPTKPELAEFLEILDPDSEGYAPYSSFVAICALKMRAKDNDTSAKDEEVEQGYLLFTNGTDGPITMAHLKRTAAMLKEDVSEDLLKDMILEANGGSGLSKGVGREEFAEVMKRAGVWR
;
A
#
# COMPACT_ATOMS: atom_id res chain seq x y z
N MET A 1 -38.05 58.91 13.01
CA MET A 1 -37.33 57.80 12.33
C MET A 1 -35.88 57.79 12.81
N PRO A 2 -35.45 56.84 13.66
CA PRO A 2 -34.02 56.56 13.85
C PRO A 2 -33.62 55.25 13.14
N ALA A 3 -32.53 55.30 12.37
CA ALA A 3 -31.98 54.14 11.66
C ALA A 3 -31.23 53.21 12.65
N LYS A 4 -31.65 51.94 12.69
CA LYS A 4 -31.11 50.92 13.59
C LYS A 4 -29.86 50.27 12.96
N ARG A 5 -28.72 50.39 13.66
CA ARG A 5 -27.41 49.81 13.31
C ARG A 5 -27.50 48.28 13.26
N ARG A 6 -26.99 47.65 12.19
CA ARG A 6 -26.72 46.20 12.11
C ARG A 6 -25.32 45.92 12.66
N ALA A 7 -25.21 44.95 13.56
CA ALA A 7 -23.94 44.40 14.05
C ALA A 7 -23.40 43.32 13.09
N PRO A 8 -22.07 43.09 13.01
CA PRO A 8 -21.50 41.92 12.37
C PRO A 8 -21.13 40.86 13.43
N SER A 9 -21.67 39.65 13.30
CA SER A 9 -21.32 38.48 14.11
C SER A 9 -21.79 37.24 13.35
N GLY A 10 -20.99 36.21 13.06
CA GLY A 10 -19.57 35.99 13.27
C GLY A 10 -19.06 35.02 12.20
N GLY A 11 -17.77 35.09 11.89
CA GLY A 11 -17.13 34.12 11.01
C GLY A 11 -17.03 32.77 11.71
N GLU A 12 -17.62 31.74 11.10
CA GLU A 12 -17.36 30.35 11.47
C GLU A 12 -15.86 30.04 11.35
N PRO A 13 -15.29 29.26 12.28
CA PRO A 13 -13.91 28.81 12.16
C PRO A 13 -13.79 27.88 10.93
N SER A 14 -13.04 28.34 9.93
CA SER A 14 -12.73 27.54 8.75
C SER A 14 -11.96 26.29 9.16
N ALA A 15 -12.53 25.12 8.85
CA ALA A 15 -11.84 23.83 8.96
C ALA A 15 -10.50 23.86 8.21
N PRO A 16 -9.47 23.12 8.68
CA PRO A 16 -8.17 23.10 8.03
C PRO A 16 -8.32 22.63 6.58
N SER A 17 -7.95 23.50 5.65
CA SER A 17 -7.96 23.23 4.22
C SER A 17 -6.99 22.09 3.91
N LYS A 18 -7.51 20.96 3.40
CA LYS A 18 -6.70 19.88 2.84
C LYS A 18 -5.67 20.50 1.88
N PRO A 19 -4.38 20.11 1.95
CA PRO A 19 -3.36 20.68 1.08
C PRO A 19 -3.79 20.54 -0.37
N ARG A 20 -3.77 21.66 -1.12
CA ARG A 20 -4.16 21.69 -2.53
C ARG A 20 -3.19 20.84 -3.34
N GLN A 21 -3.68 19.72 -3.86
CA GLN A 21 -2.99 18.86 -4.81
C GLN A 21 -2.42 19.68 -5.99
N SER A 22 -1.14 19.50 -6.31
CA SER A 22 -0.49 20.20 -7.42
C SER A 22 -1.02 19.75 -8.79
N LYS A 23 -0.65 20.47 -9.87
CA LYS A 23 -0.99 20.03 -11.24
C LYS A 23 -0.33 18.68 -11.57
N LEU A 24 0.92 18.48 -11.15
CA LEU A 24 1.69 17.26 -11.38
C LEU A 24 1.07 16.07 -10.63
N ALA A 25 0.66 16.29 -9.38
CA ALA A 25 -0.05 15.28 -8.61
C ALA A 25 -1.41 14.90 -9.22
N LYS A 26 -2.13 15.87 -9.81
CA LYS A 26 -3.38 15.56 -10.53
C LYS A 26 -3.13 14.76 -11.80
N GLU A 27 -2.12 15.12 -12.56
CA GLU A 27 -1.74 14.43 -13.80
C GLU A 27 -1.40 12.96 -13.55
N HIS A 28 -0.63 12.68 -12.51
CA HIS A 28 -0.29 11.31 -12.11
C HIS A 28 -1.34 10.68 -11.16
N ASN A 29 -2.45 11.37 -10.93
CA ASN A 29 -3.50 11.05 -9.95
C ASN A 29 -2.96 10.40 -8.67
N ILE A 30 -2.05 11.11 -8.03
CA ILE A 30 -1.57 10.89 -6.66
C ILE A 30 -2.10 12.01 -5.77
N SER A 31 -2.36 11.74 -4.51
CA SER A 31 -2.74 12.73 -3.51
C SER A 31 -1.61 13.71 -3.23
N GLY A 32 -1.95 14.87 -2.66
CA GLY A 32 -0.93 15.83 -2.21
C GLY A 32 -0.05 15.29 -1.08
N HIS A 33 -0.48 14.26 -0.37
CA HIS A 33 0.35 13.59 0.63
C HIS A 33 1.42 12.72 -0.03
N GLU A 34 1.02 11.87 -0.97
CA GLU A 34 1.95 11.02 -1.75
C GLU A 34 2.95 11.87 -2.53
N GLU A 35 2.51 12.98 -3.14
CA GLU A 35 3.44 13.91 -3.80
C GLU A 35 4.47 14.50 -2.82
N ASN A 36 4.06 14.83 -1.59
CA ASN A 36 4.98 15.33 -0.58
C ASN A 36 5.99 14.26 -0.16
N GLU A 37 5.57 13.01 0.00
CA GLU A 37 6.48 11.89 0.31
C GLU A 37 7.50 11.67 -0.82
N ILE A 38 7.05 11.68 -2.07
CA ILE A 38 7.93 11.61 -3.25
C ILE A 38 8.93 12.77 -3.21
N LYS A 39 8.46 13.98 -2.91
CA LYS A 39 9.30 15.17 -2.85
C LYS A 39 10.34 15.12 -1.73
N GLU A 40 9.96 14.64 -0.56
CA GLU A 40 10.89 14.47 0.57
C GLU A 40 11.96 13.43 0.22
N ALA A 41 11.56 12.26 -0.30
CA ALA A 41 12.49 11.25 -0.77
C ALA A 41 13.42 11.77 -1.88
N PHE A 42 12.87 12.57 -2.81
CA PHE A 42 13.65 13.16 -3.89
C PHE A 42 14.70 14.15 -3.37
N SER A 43 14.30 15.02 -2.44
CA SER A 43 15.15 16.08 -1.89
C SER A 43 16.34 15.55 -1.09
N LEU A 44 16.29 14.29 -0.63
CA LEU A 44 17.41 13.64 0.05
C LEU A 44 18.60 13.35 -0.87
N PHE A 45 18.35 13.17 -2.17
CA PHE A 45 19.34 12.74 -3.16
C PHE A 45 19.50 13.73 -4.32
N SER A 46 18.71 14.80 -4.36
CA SER A 46 18.76 15.76 -5.44
C SER A 46 19.95 16.70 -5.33
N VAL A 47 20.41 17.16 -6.50
CA VAL A 47 21.42 18.19 -6.68
C VAL A 47 20.80 19.38 -7.42
N PRO A 48 21.24 20.61 -7.11
CA PRO A 48 20.72 21.79 -7.81
C PRO A 48 21.13 21.78 -9.28
N GLN A 49 20.18 22.04 -10.17
CA GLN A 49 20.42 22.17 -11.62
C GLN A 49 19.73 23.42 -12.16
N LYS A 50 20.41 24.14 -13.04
CA LYS A 50 19.89 25.39 -13.61
C LYS A 50 18.68 25.09 -14.50
N GLY A 51 17.53 25.68 -14.15
CA GLY A 51 16.27 25.46 -14.87
C GLY A 51 15.32 24.51 -14.15
N GLU A 52 15.82 23.71 -13.20
CA GLU A 52 15.04 22.77 -12.39
C GLU A 52 14.86 23.32 -10.98
N LYS A 53 13.63 23.73 -10.64
CA LYS A 53 13.34 24.36 -9.34
C LYS A 53 13.54 23.39 -8.18
N GLU A 54 13.19 22.13 -8.37
CA GLU A 54 13.35 21.05 -7.40
C GLU A 54 14.74 20.39 -7.47
N GLY A 55 15.55 20.74 -8.48
CA GLY A 55 16.81 20.07 -8.80
C GLY A 55 16.60 18.78 -9.59
N VAL A 56 17.68 18.01 -9.71
CA VAL A 56 17.70 16.71 -10.40
C VAL A 56 18.32 15.64 -9.50
N ILE A 57 18.01 14.37 -9.71
CA ILE A 57 18.68 13.27 -9.03
C ILE A 57 19.70 12.62 -9.96
N PRO A 58 20.94 12.36 -9.54
CA PRO A 58 21.86 11.51 -10.30
C PRO A 58 21.25 10.12 -10.54
N THR A 59 21.32 9.58 -11.75
CA THR A 59 20.71 8.29 -12.10
C THR A 59 21.14 7.15 -11.16
N GLN A 60 22.37 7.20 -10.66
CA GLN A 60 22.92 6.24 -9.69
C GLN A 60 22.19 6.24 -8.33
N ASP A 61 21.58 7.36 -7.95
CA ASP A 61 20.88 7.55 -6.68
C ASP A 61 19.36 7.37 -6.79
N VAL A 62 18.81 7.23 -8.01
CA VAL A 62 17.37 6.94 -8.24
C VAL A 62 16.90 5.76 -7.42
N LYS A 63 17.68 4.66 -7.41
CA LYS A 63 17.33 3.47 -6.61
C LYS A 63 17.23 3.79 -5.12
N LYS A 64 18.14 4.62 -4.58
CA LYS A 64 18.15 4.98 -3.16
C LYS A 64 16.94 5.86 -2.83
N ALA A 65 16.60 6.80 -3.70
CA ALA A 65 15.42 7.65 -3.55
C ALA A 65 14.12 6.82 -3.57
N MET A 66 14.00 5.85 -4.47
CA MET A 66 12.84 4.94 -4.51
C MET A 66 12.73 4.10 -3.23
N ILE A 67 13.85 3.57 -2.72
CA ILE A 67 13.87 2.83 -1.45
C ILE A 67 13.45 3.72 -0.28
N ALA A 68 13.86 4.99 -0.25
CA ALA A 68 13.45 5.95 0.77
C ALA A 68 11.94 6.24 0.76
N LEU A 69 11.30 6.15 -0.42
CA LEU A 69 9.85 6.23 -0.60
C LEU A 69 9.12 4.91 -0.21
N GLY A 70 9.84 3.85 0.14
CA GLY A 70 9.25 2.56 0.49
C GLY A 70 8.76 1.75 -0.73
N VAL A 71 9.23 2.10 -1.93
CA VAL A 71 9.05 1.33 -3.16
C VAL A 71 10.37 0.71 -3.58
N GLN A 72 10.43 -0.63 -3.62
CA GLN A 72 11.65 -1.34 -3.99
C GLN A 72 11.53 -1.86 -5.43
N PRO A 73 12.17 -1.19 -6.42
CA PRO A 73 12.18 -1.70 -7.78
C PRO A 73 13.07 -2.96 -7.88
N THR A 74 12.64 -3.91 -8.70
CA THR A 74 13.48 -5.05 -9.10
C THR A 74 14.61 -4.58 -10.03
N LYS A 75 15.63 -5.43 -10.25
CA LYS A 75 16.73 -5.12 -11.19
C LYS A 75 16.24 -4.78 -12.62
N PRO A 76 15.35 -5.57 -13.26
CA PRO A 76 14.85 -5.23 -14.59
C PRO A 76 14.03 -3.95 -14.60
N GLU A 77 13.12 -3.76 -13.63
CA GLU A 77 12.31 -2.53 -13.53
C GLU A 77 13.18 -1.29 -13.34
N LEU A 78 14.24 -1.38 -12.53
CA LEU A 78 15.16 -0.26 -12.35
C LEU A 78 15.86 0.12 -13.66
N ALA A 79 16.26 -0.85 -14.48
CA ALA A 79 16.88 -0.55 -15.77
C ALA A 79 15.89 0.19 -16.70
N GLU A 80 14.66 -0.31 -16.80
CA GLU A 80 13.59 0.34 -17.58
C GLU A 80 13.29 1.76 -17.06
N PHE A 81 13.21 1.94 -15.74
CA PHE A 81 12.98 3.26 -15.16
C PHE A 81 14.13 4.23 -15.45
N LEU A 82 15.38 3.77 -15.42
CA LEU A 82 16.51 4.62 -15.76
C LEU A 82 16.49 5.05 -17.23
N GLU A 83 16.15 4.15 -18.16
CA GLU A 83 15.99 4.50 -19.58
C GLU A 83 14.86 5.52 -19.81
N ILE A 84 13.77 5.45 -19.04
CA ILE A 84 12.68 6.42 -19.12
C ILE A 84 13.05 7.77 -18.49
N LEU A 85 13.77 7.74 -17.37
CA LEU A 85 14.15 8.94 -16.62
C LEU A 85 15.27 9.74 -17.29
N ASP A 86 16.16 9.06 -18.01
CA ASP A 86 17.35 9.63 -18.64
C ASP A 86 17.59 9.04 -20.05
N PRO A 87 16.67 9.30 -21.01
CA PRO A 87 16.76 8.74 -22.36
C PRO A 87 17.99 9.24 -23.13
N ASP A 88 18.44 10.46 -22.82
CA ASP A 88 19.60 11.10 -23.45
C ASP A 88 20.93 10.74 -22.76
N SER A 89 20.90 9.95 -21.69
CA SER A 89 22.08 9.57 -20.89
C SER A 89 22.87 10.78 -20.36
N GLU A 90 22.17 11.83 -19.95
CA GLU A 90 22.75 13.01 -19.30
C GLU A 90 23.27 12.70 -17.88
N GLY A 91 22.83 11.58 -17.29
CA GLY A 91 23.21 11.10 -15.96
C GLY A 91 22.33 11.63 -14.83
N TYR A 92 21.25 12.34 -15.15
CA TYR A 92 20.37 13.00 -14.19
C TYR A 92 18.89 12.83 -14.54
N ALA A 93 18.07 12.68 -13.51
CA ALA A 93 16.61 12.53 -13.60
C ALA A 93 15.91 13.78 -13.03
N PRO A 94 15.09 14.49 -13.84
CA PRO A 94 14.27 15.61 -13.36
C PRO A 94 13.19 15.17 -12.37
N TYR A 95 12.76 16.09 -11.50
CA TYR A 95 11.72 15.82 -10.51
C TYR A 95 10.39 15.36 -11.13
N SER A 96 9.96 16.00 -12.22
CA SER A 96 8.71 15.65 -12.92
C SER A 96 8.71 14.19 -13.40
N SER A 97 9.81 13.75 -14.03
CA SER A 97 9.98 12.38 -14.51
C SER A 97 10.04 11.39 -13.34
N PHE A 98 10.73 11.74 -12.25
CA PHE A 98 10.80 10.90 -11.05
C PHE A 98 9.42 10.70 -10.40
N VAL A 99 8.60 11.74 -10.33
CA VAL A 99 7.22 11.65 -9.82
C VAL A 99 6.39 10.70 -10.69
N ALA A 100 6.53 10.76 -12.01
CA ALA A 100 5.79 9.87 -12.92
C ALA A 100 6.11 8.39 -12.65
N ILE A 101 7.39 8.04 -12.51
CA ILE A 101 7.83 6.67 -12.20
C ILE A 101 7.35 6.23 -10.81
N CYS A 102 7.51 7.09 -9.79
CA CYS A 102 7.11 6.77 -8.43
C CYS A 102 5.60 6.58 -8.32
N ALA A 103 4.80 7.46 -8.93
CA ALA A 103 3.35 7.34 -8.97
C ALA A 103 2.89 6.03 -9.63
N LEU A 104 3.53 5.62 -10.72
CA LEU A 104 3.25 4.34 -11.38
C LEU A 104 3.55 3.17 -10.45
N LYS A 105 4.70 3.18 -9.76
CA LYS A 105 5.13 2.10 -8.86
C LYS A 105 4.28 2.02 -7.59
N MET A 106 3.88 3.16 -7.02
CA MET A 106 2.98 3.23 -5.86
C MET A 106 1.62 2.61 -6.20
N ARG A 107 1.03 2.94 -7.35
CA ARG A 107 -0.21 2.29 -7.81
C ARG A 107 -0.09 0.80 -8.05
N ALA A 108 1.02 0.37 -8.63
CA ALA A 108 1.24 -1.07 -8.84
C ALA A 108 1.26 -1.81 -7.50
N LYS A 109 1.90 -1.24 -6.47
CA LYS A 109 1.93 -1.78 -5.12
C LYS A 109 0.55 -1.76 -4.45
N ASP A 110 -0.21 -0.68 -4.60
CA ASP A 110 -1.55 -0.57 -4.00
C ASP A 110 -2.55 -1.53 -4.62
N ASN A 111 -2.52 -1.72 -5.95
CA ASN A 111 -3.35 -2.71 -6.63
C ASN A 111 -2.96 -4.14 -6.23
N ASP A 112 -1.67 -4.45 -6.14
CA ASP A 112 -1.19 -5.77 -5.69
C ASP A 112 -1.63 -6.05 -4.24
N THR A 113 -1.51 -5.05 -3.36
CA THR A 113 -1.93 -5.15 -1.95
C THR A 113 -3.46 -5.29 -1.84
N SER A 114 -4.23 -4.50 -2.58
CA SER A 114 -5.70 -4.53 -2.54
C SER A 114 -6.25 -5.84 -3.11
N ALA A 115 -5.70 -6.32 -4.23
CA ALA A 115 -6.08 -7.59 -4.81
C ALA A 115 -5.76 -8.76 -3.87
N LYS A 116 -4.60 -8.71 -3.20
CA LYS A 116 -4.22 -9.71 -2.21
C LYS A 116 -5.13 -9.69 -0.99
N ASP A 117 -5.50 -8.51 -0.49
CA ASP A 117 -6.46 -8.37 0.61
C ASP A 117 -7.84 -8.90 0.23
N GLU A 118 -8.30 -8.65 -1.01
CA GLU A 118 -9.54 -9.20 -1.54
C GLU A 118 -9.51 -10.74 -1.64
N GLU A 119 -8.41 -11.33 -2.12
CA GLU A 119 -8.25 -12.79 -2.19
C GLU A 119 -8.21 -13.43 -0.80
N VAL A 120 -7.50 -12.81 0.15
CA VAL A 120 -7.48 -13.22 1.56
C VAL A 120 -8.89 -13.21 2.13
N GLU A 121 -9.65 -12.14 1.87
CA GLU A 121 -11.01 -12.00 2.37
C GLU A 121 -11.96 -13.06 1.80
N GLN A 122 -11.91 -13.29 0.49
CA GLN A 122 -12.74 -14.32 -0.16
C GLN A 122 -12.38 -15.72 0.33
N GLY A 123 -11.09 -16.01 0.47
CA GLY A 123 -10.62 -17.29 1.03
C GLY A 123 -11.09 -17.47 2.46
N TYR A 124 -10.97 -16.45 3.29
CA TYR A 124 -11.41 -16.48 4.68
C TYR A 124 -12.92 -16.71 4.80
N LEU A 125 -13.73 -16.00 4.00
CA LEU A 125 -15.19 -16.18 3.95
C LEU A 125 -15.60 -17.57 3.47
N LEU A 126 -14.83 -18.19 2.58
CA LEU A 126 -15.08 -19.57 2.13
C LEU A 126 -14.91 -20.56 3.29
N PHE A 127 -13.87 -20.38 4.12
CA PHE A 127 -13.66 -21.20 5.30
C PHE A 127 -14.72 -20.96 6.38
N THR A 128 -15.12 -19.70 6.64
CA THR A 128 -16.17 -19.40 7.62
C THR A 128 -17.58 -19.61 7.08
N ASN A 129 -17.75 -19.97 5.79
CA ASN A 129 -19.04 -20.06 5.13
C ASN A 129 -19.89 -18.78 5.33
N GLY A 130 -19.23 -17.61 5.27
CA GLY A 130 -19.85 -16.30 5.41
C GLY A 130 -20.29 -15.93 6.83
N THR A 131 -19.94 -16.71 7.85
CA THR A 131 -20.19 -16.29 9.25
C THR A 131 -19.12 -15.33 9.72
N ASP A 132 -19.53 -14.33 10.51
CA ASP A 132 -18.60 -13.44 11.19
C ASP A 132 -17.80 -14.19 12.27
N GLY A 133 -16.58 -13.73 12.55
CA GLY A 133 -15.69 -14.34 13.55
C GLY A 133 -14.60 -15.28 12.99
N PRO A 134 -13.86 -15.97 13.89
CA PRO A 134 -12.68 -16.77 13.55
C PRO A 134 -13.01 -18.07 12.81
N ILE A 135 -12.03 -18.60 12.07
CA ILE A 135 -12.08 -19.98 11.58
C ILE A 135 -11.96 -20.91 12.78
N THR A 136 -12.95 -21.79 12.95
CA THR A 136 -13.04 -22.71 14.07
C THR A 136 -12.75 -24.16 13.64
N MET A 137 -12.62 -25.04 14.62
CA MET A 137 -12.54 -26.48 14.40
C MET A 137 -13.70 -27.02 13.55
N ALA A 138 -14.92 -26.51 13.77
CA ALA A 138 -16.08 -26.93 13.00
C ALA A 138 -15.97 -26.54 11.53
N HIS A 139 -15.39 -25.36 11.25
CA HIS A 139 -15.12 -24.90 9.89
C HIS A 139 -14.10 -25.82 9.20
N LEU A 140 -12.97 -26.13 9.84
CA LEU A 140 -11.96 -27.01 9.26
C LEU A 140 -12.47 -28.44 9.03
N LYS A 141 -13.21 -29.03 10.00
CA LYS A 141 -13.83 -30.36 9.83
C LYS A 141 -14.76 -30.41 8.62
N ARG A 142 -15.56 -29.35 8.43
CA ARG A 142 -16.45 -29.23 7.27
C ARG A 142 -15.66 -29.12 5.97
N THR A 143 -14.62 -28.29 5.93
CA THR A 143 -13.79 -28.12 4.74
C THR A 143 -13.08 -29.42 4.35
N ALA A 144 -12.49 -30.14 5.32
CA ALA A 144 -11.87 -31.45 5.08
C ALA A 144 -12.88 -32.46 4.50
N ALA A 145 -14.10 -32.51 5.05
CA ALA A 145 -15.17 -33.36 4.52
C ALA A 145 -15.61 -32.97 3.10
N MET A 146 -15.67 -31.67 2.78
CA MET A 146 -15.97 -31.19 1.42
C MET A 146 -14.89 -31.57 0.41
N LEU A 147 -13.62 -31.54 0.84
CA LEU A 147 -12.47 -31.96 0.02
C LEU A 147 -12.28 -33.49 -0.02
N LYS A 148 -13.06 -34.24 0.77
CA LYS A 148 -12.93 -35.70 0.97
C LYS A 148 -11.53 -36.11 1.45
N GLU A 149 -10.88 -35.24 2.21
CA GLU A 149 -9.62 -35.55 2.87
C GLU A 149 -9.88 -36.18 4.23
N ASP A 150 -9.19 -37.28 4.52
CA ASP A 150 -9.23 -37.94 5.82
C ASP A 150 -8.21 -37.26 6.74
N VAL A 151 -8.68 -36.29 7.51
CA VAL A 151 -7.85 -35.50 8.43
C VAL A 151 -8.30 -35.78 9.86
N SER A 152 -7.37 -36.22 10.71
CA SER A 152 -7.66 -36.53 12.11
C SER A 152 -7.97 -35.28 12.93
N GLU A 153 -8.76 -35.43 13.98
CA GLU A 153 -9.10 -34.29 14.84
C GLU A 153 -7.86 -33.66 15.51
N ASP A 154 -6.84 -34.46 15.82
CA ASP A 154 -5.61 -33.96 16.42
C ASP A 154 -4.80 -33.13 15.43
N LEU A 155 -4.74 -33.53 14.15
CA LEU A 155 -4.10 -32.73 13.12
C LEU A 155 -4.84 -31.39 12.90
N LEU A 156 -6.17 -31.39 12.93
CA LEU A 156 -6.95 -30.15 12.85
C LEU A 156 -6.72 -29.21 14.04
N LYS A 157 -6.44 -29.75 15.24
CA LYS A 157 -6.07 -28.94 16.42
C LYS A 157 -4.71 -28.30 16.21
N ASP A 158 -3.74 -29.07 15.74
CA ASP A 158 -2.40 -28.60 15.47
C ASP A 158 -2.43 -27.50 14.39
N MET A 159 -3.23 -27.64 13.34
CA MET A 159 -3.42 -26.59 12.32
C MET A 159 -3.91 -25.26 12.91
N ILE A 160 -4.88 -25.29 13.82
CA ILE A 160 -5.40 -24.06 14.47
C ILE A 160 -4.33 -23.45 15.38
N LEU A 161 -3.66 -24.28 16.18
CA LEU A 161 -2.65 -23.81 17.12
C LEU A 161 -1.42 -23.25 16.41
N GLU A 162 -1.00 -23.88 15.31
CA GLU A 162 0.10 -23.38 14.49
C GLU A 162 -0.26 -22.05 13.81
N ALA A 163 -1.48 -21.93 13.30
CA ALA A 163 -1.97 -20.70 12.66
C ALA A 163 -2.11 -19.53 13.65
N ASN A 164 -2.61 -19.77 14.85
CA ASN A 164 -2.90 -18.72 15.84
C ASN A 164 -1.81 -18.50 16.89
N GLY A 165 -0.61 -19.05 16.65
CA GLY A 165 0.54 -18.91 17.54
C GLY A 165 0.36 -19.56 18.92
N GLY A 166 -0.47 -20.60 19.01
CA GLY A 166 -0.73 -21.32 20.25
C GLY A 166 -1.68 -20.60 21.20
N SER A 167 -2.46 -19.64 20.72
CA SER A 167 -3.42 -18.86 21.53
C SER A 167 -4.60 -19.69 22.07
N GLY A 168 -4.66 -20.97 21.76
CA GLY A 168 -5.71 -21.90 22.16
C GLY A 168 -6.81 -22.06 21.11
N LEU A 169 -7.52 -23.19 21.17
CA LEU A 169 -8.51 -23.57 20.18
C LEU A 169 -9.78 -22.70 20.20
N SER A 170 -10.09 -22.06 21.33
CA SER A 170 -11.28 -21.22 21.50
C SER A 170 -11.19 -19.88 20.76
N LYS A 171 -9.97 -19.36 20.56
CA LYS A 171 -9.74 -18.15 19.76
C LYS A 171 -9.97 -18.41 18.26
N GLY A 172 -9.72 -19.63 17.80
CA GLY A 172 -9.72 -19.98 16.38
C GLY A 172 -8.61 -19.24 15.62
N VAL A 173 -8.78 -19.12 14.31
CA VAL A 173 -7.84 -18.41 13.41
C VAL A 173 -8.54 -17.17 12.85
N GLY A 174 -8.04 -15.99 13.19
CA GLY A 174 -8.50 -14.71 12.66
C GLY A 174 -7.99 -14.42 11.25
N ARG A 175 -8.44 -13.31 10.67
CA ARG A 175 -8.09 -12.90 9.30
C ARG A 175 -6.59 -12.72 9.10
N GLU A 176 -5.92 -12.02 10.01
CA GLU A 176 -4.48 -11.78 9.93
C GLU A 176 -3.68 -13.09 10.01
N GLU A 177 -4.06 -13.97 10.92
CA GLU A 177 -3.43 -15.29 11.10
C GLU A 177 -3.63 -16.17 9.86
N PHE A 178 -4.82 -16.14 9.26
CA PHE A 178 -5.10 -16.84 8.00
C PHE A 178 -4.25 -16.29 6.84
N ALA A 179 -4.12 -14.96 6.73
CA ALA A 179 -3.28 -14.32 5.72
C ALA A 179 -1.80 -14.74 5.85
N GLU A 180 -1.28 -14.78 7.08
CA GLU A 180 0.08 -15.24 7.35
C GLU A 180 0.30 -16.70 6.95
N VAL A 181 -0.65 -17.59 7.30
CA VAL A 181 -0.59 -19.02 6.95
C VAL A 181 -0.52 -19.22 5.45
N MET A 182 -1.40 -18.56 4.71
CA MET A 182 -1.47 -18.69 3.25
C MET A 182 -0.26 -18.05 2.55
N LYS A 183 0.31 -16.98 3.12
CA LYS A 183 1.60 -16.42 2.67
C LYS A 183 2.75 -17.40 2.89
N ARG A 184 2.83 -18.06 4.05
CA ARG A 184 3.84 -19.10 4.36
C ARG A 184 3.67 -20.34 3.47
N ALA A 185 2.43 -20.70 3.14
CA ALA A 185 2.10 -21.79 2.23
C ALA A 185 2.44 -21.47 0.74
N GLY A 186 2.85 -20.24 0.44
CA GLY A 186 3.24 -19.82 -0.91
C GLY A 186 2.06 -19.60 -1.86
N VAL A 187 0.83 -19.55 -1.33
CA VAL A 187 -0.38 -19.24 -2.10
C VAL A 187 -0.35 -17.78 -2.57
N TRP A 188 0.20 -16.89 -1.74
CA TRP A 188 0.39 -15.47 -2.07
C TRP A 188 1.84 -15.05 -1.87
N ARG A 189 2.51 -14.61 -2.94
CA ARG A 189 3.85 -13.98 -2.86
C ARG A 189 3.74 -12.52 -2.48
#